data_AF-A0A520IIL6-F1
#
_entry.id   AF-A0A520IIL6-F1
#
_cell.length_a   1.000
_cell.length_b   1.000
_cell.length_c   1.000
_cell.angle_alpha   90.00
_cell.angle_beta   90.00
_cell.angle_gamma   90.00
#
_symmetry.space_group_name_H-M   'P 1'
#
loop_
_entity.id
_entity.type
_entity.pdbx_description
1 polymer ?
#
loop_
_entity_poly.entity_id
_entity_poly.type
_entity_poly.pdbx_seq_one_letter_code
_entity_poly.pdbx_strand_id
1 'polypeptide(L)'
;MVKRPHLMTYTTAGIPGGEDPETGLPLPDQSGEVVEVPCRFHQESSKVYKNEDSTEVAQVGRIRFDAGITVPTVGTIVSVVNLLTGNVAFNGPIRERYEAQKSGRVEV
;
A
#
# COMPACT_ATOMS: atom_id res chain seq x y z
N MET A 1 0.20 11.80 22.43
CA MET A 1 -0.88 11.29 21.55
C MET A 1 -0.25 10.79 20.26
N VAL A 2 -0.21 9.47 20.05
CA VAL A 2 0.40 8.87 18.84
C VAL A 2 -0.46 9.22 17.64
N LYS A 3 -0.01 10.19 16.83
CA LYS A 3 -0.76 10.66 15.66
C LYS A 3 -0.87 9.59 14.58
N ARG A 4 -0.13 8.48 14.61
CA ARG A 4 -0.20 7.38 13.61
C ARG A 4 0.05 6.04 14.26
N PRO A 5 -1.02 5.32 14.65
CA PRO A 5 -0.86 4.04 15.29
C PRO A 5 -0.65 2.90 14.28
N HIS A 6 -0.57 3.16 12.96
CA HIS A 6 -0.50 2.11 11.95
C HIS A 6 0.73 2.23 11.04
N LEU A 7 1.24 1.08 10.61
CA LEU A 7 2.28 0.94 9.60
C LEU A 7 1.72 0.12 8.43
N MET A 8 1.79 0.66 7.23
CA MET A 8 1.45 -0.06 6.00
C MET A 8 2.73 -0.60 5.36
N THR A 9 2.72 -1.87 4.95
CA THR A 9 3.79 -2.51 4.20
C THR A 9 3.27 -3.04 2.87
N TYR A 10 4.05 -2.87 1.81
CA TYR A 10 3.76 -3.41 0.48
C TYR A 10 5.04 -3.58 -0.32
N THR A 11 5.00 -4.41 -1.36
CA THR A 11 6.13 -4.61 -2.27
C THR A 11 5.87 -3.85 -3.57
N THR A 12 6.85 -3.09 -4.05
CA THR A 12 6.78 -2.44 -5.37
C THR A 12 6.87 -3.49 -6.49
N ALA A 13 6.47 -3.11 -7.70
CA ALA A 13 6.74 -3.96 -8.85
C ALA A 13 8.26 -4.02 -9.08
N GLY A 14 8.78 -5.23 -9.30
CA GLY A 14 10.15 -5.41 -9.74
C GLY A 14 10.37 -4.82 -11.14
N ILE A 15 11.65 -4.66 -11.50
CA ILE A 15 12.03 -4.28 -12.85
C ILE A 15 12.30 -5.58 -13.61
N PRO A 16 11.52 -5.90 -14.66
CA PRO A 16 11.83 -7.05 -15.49
C PRO A 16 13.20 -6.84 -16.11
N GLY A 17 13.97 -7.92 -16.17
CA GLY A 17 15.22 -8.01 -16.88
C GLY A 17 15.01 -7.74 -18.36
N GLY A 18 16.10 -7.49 -19.05
CA GLY A 18 16.09 -7.09 -20.44
C GLY A 18 17.46 -7.28 -21.06
N GLU A 19 17.75 -6.48 -22.07
CA GLU A 19 19.05 -6.44 -22.71
C GLU A 19 19.57 -5.01 -22.63
N ASP A 20 20.82 -4.84 -22.21
CA ASP A 20 21.46 -3.53 -22.15
C ASP A 20 21.64 -3.00 -23.59
N PRO A 21 21.04 -1.85 -23.94
CA PRO A 21 21.09 -1.31 -25.30
C PRO A 21 22.51 -0.88 -25.74
N GLU A 22 23.44 -0.66 -24.82
CA GLU A 22 24.83 -0.30 -25.17
C GLU A 22 25.74 -1.52 -25.31
N THR A 23 25.54 -2.56 -24.49
CA THR A 23 26.45 -3.72 -24.43
C THR A 23 25.88 -5.00 -25.04
N GLY A 24 24.57 -5.08 -25.28
CA GLY A 24 23.88 -6.29 -25.76
C GLY A 24 23.86 -7.44 -24.76
N LEU A 25 24.19 -7.17 -23.49
CA LEU A 25 24.25 -8.19 -22.44
C LEU A 25 22.89 -8.34 -21.74
N PRO A 26 22.52 -9.57 -21.32
CA PRO A 26 21.29 -9.78 -20.58
C PRO A 26 21.37 -9.12 -19.20
N LEU A 27 20.40 -8.29 -18.90
CA LEU A 27 20.18 -7.68 -17.60
C LEU A 27 19.31 -8.61 -16.74
N PRO A 28 19.72 -8.92 -15.50
CA PRO A 28 18.91 -9.76 -14.61
C PRO A 28 17.65 -9.02 -14.16
N ASP A 29 16.60 -9.79 -13.84
CA ASP A 29 15.42 -9.27 -13.16
C ASP A 29 15.82 -8.62 -11.82
N GLN A 30 15.21 -7.47 -11.50
CA GLN A 30 15.34 -6.86 -10.18
C GLN A 30 14.05 -7.06 -9.41
N SER A 31 14.16 -7.64 -8.22
CA SER A 31 13.02 -7.83 -7.32
C SER A 31 12.46 -6.49 -6.87
N GLY A 32 11.15 -6.44 -6.61
CA GLY A 32 10.51 -5.30 -5.99
C GLY A 32 11.01 -5.08 -4.56
N GLU A 33 10.97 -3.83 -4.11
CA GLU A 33 11.39 -3.44 -2.76
C GLU A 33 10.21 -3.45 -1.80
N VAL A 34 10.47 -3.85 -0.55
CA VAL A 34 9.49 -3.74 0.53
C VAL A 34 9.49 -2.31 1.04
N VAL A 35 8.35 -1.65 0.94
CA VAL A 35 8.15 -0.27 1.37
C VAL A 35 7.30 -0.25 2.63
N GLU A 36 7.78 0.46 3.65
CA GLU A 36 7.08 0.67 4.91
C GLU A 36 6.67 2.13 5.06
N VAL A 37 5.38 2.36 5.32
CA VAL A 37 4.79 3.70 5.33
C VAL A 37 3.94 3.91 6.58
N PRO A 38 4.28 4.87 7.44
CA PRO A 38 3.43 5.26 8.56
C PRO A 38 2.09 5.82 8.07
N CYS A 39 0.97 5.28 8.57
CA CYS A 39 -0.36 5.61 8.08
C CYS A 39 -1.41 5.68 9.19
N ARG A 40 -2.65 6.00 8.81
CA ARG A 40 -3.84 5.81 9.64
C ARG A 40 -4.87 4.99 8.89
N PHE A 41 -5.21 3.82 9.41
CA PHE A 41 -6.34 3.05 8.92
C PHE A 41 -7.62 3.42 9.65
N HIS A 42 -8.69 3.64 8.88
CA HIS A 42 -10.05 3.82 9.34
C HIS A 42 -10.92 2.73 8.72
N GLN A 43 -11.36 1.77 9.54
CA GLN A 43 -12.27 0.72 9.09
C GLN A 43 -13.66 1.33 8.80
N GLU A 44 -14.19 1.12 7.60
CA GLU A 44 -15.52 1.63 7.20
C GLU A 44 -16.60 0.56 7.28
N SER A 45 -16.27 -0.68 6.89
CA SER A 45 -17.17 -1.81 7.08
C SER A 45 -16.38 -3.11 7.19
N SER A 46 -16.84 -4.00 8.07
CA SER A 46 -16.47 -5.41 8.05
C SER A 46 -17.67 -6.18 7.51
N LYS A 47 -17.54 -6.76 6.31
CA LYS A 47 -18.45 -7.84 5.91
C LYS A 47 -17.80 -9.17 6.25
N VAL A 48 -18.50 -9.86 7.12
CA VAL A 48 -18.24 -11.18 7.63
C VAL A 48 -18.97 -12.14 6.70
N TYR A 49 -18.22 -12.87 5.87
CA TYR A 49 -18.77 -13.98 5.08
C TYR A 49 -18.29 -15.28 5.70
N LYS A 50 -19.23 -16.05 6.25
CA LYS A 50 -18.95 -17.38 6.80
C LYS A 50 -18.95 -18.40 5.66
N ASN A 51 -17.76 -18.87 5.27
CA ASN A 51 -17.63 -20.19 4.65
C ASN A 51 -17.28 -21.23 5.74
N GLU A 52 -17.34 -22.52 5.40
CA GLU A 52 -17.22 -23.67 6.33
C GLU A 52 -15.98 -23.63 7.24
N ASP A 53 -14.91 -22.92 6.85
CA ASP A 53 -13.67 -22.74 7.63
C ASP A 53 -13.66 -21.53 8.60
N SER A 54 -14.78 -20.81 8.77
CA SER A 54 -14.92 -19.68 9.71
C SER A 54 -13.86 -18.56 9.57
N THR A 55 -13.24 -18.40 8.40
CA THR A 55 -12.28 -17.33 8.13
C THR A 55 -12.97 -16.14 7.47
N GLU A 56 -13.29 -15.14 8.29
CA GLU A 56 -13.65 -13.77 7.87
C GLU A 56 -12.33 -12.96 7.84
N VAL A 57 -12.10 -11.92 7.04
CA VAL A 57 -12.88 -10.68 6.90
C VAL A 57 -12.43 -9.94 5.63
N ALA A 58 -13.37 -9.54 4.75
CA ALA A 58 -13.10 -8.48 3.79
C ALA A 58 -13.32 -7.13 4.51
N GLN A 59 -12.28 -6.59 5.13
CA GLN A 59 -12.35 -5.28 5.79
C GLN A 59 -12.22 -4.20 4.73
N VAL A 60 -13.29 -3.45 4.49
CA VAL A 60 -13.20 -2.24 3.67
C VAL A 60 -12.89 -1.08 4.60
N GLY A 61 -11.86 -0.32 4.29
CA GLY A 61 -11.47 0.84 5.05
C GLY A 61 -10.68 1.83 4.23
N ARG A 62 -10.43 3.00 4.82
CA ARG A 62 -9.64 4.07 4.21
C ARG A 62 -8.31 4.17 4.92
N ILE A 63 -7.23 4.16 4.15
CA ILE A 63 -5.88 4.45 4.63
C ILE A 63 -5.57 5.91 4.32
N ARG A 64 -5.13 6.67 5.33
CA ARG A 64 -4.70 8.06 5.19
C ARG A 64 -3.19 8.16 5.37
N PHE A 65 -2.56 8.90 4.46
CA PHE A 65 -1.13 9.19 4.45
C PHE A 65 -0.86 10.68 4.61
N ASP A 66 0.40 11.02 4.81
CA ASP A 66 0.87 12.41 4.72
C ASP A 66 1.02 12.86 3.27
N ALA A 67 1.01 14.18 3.09
CA ALA A 67 1.36 14.79 1.82
C ALA A 67 2.80 14.43 1.42
N GLY A 68 3.00 14.01 0.17
CA GLY A 68 4.30 13.63 -0.38
C GLY A 68 4.66 12.16 -0.22
N ILE A 69 3.81 11.35 0.42
CA ILE A 69 3.95 9.90 0.41
C ILE A 69 3.40 9.33 -0.90
N THR A 70 4.18 8.47 -1.54
CA THR A 70 3.73 7.69 -2.69
C THR A 70 2.67 6.70 -2.25
N VAL A 71 1.45 6.83 -2.77
CA VAL A 71 0.38 5.87 -2.49
C VAL A 71 0.59 4.65 -3.39
N PRO A 72 0.36 3.40 -2.91
CA PRO A 72 0.45 2.22 -3.76
C PRO A 72 -0.51 2.28 -4.95
N THR A 73 -0.21 1.58 -6.03
CA THR A 73 -1.11 1.50 -7.18
C THR A 73 -2.35 0.67 -6.84
N VAL A 74 -3.45 0.91 -7.58
CA VAL A 74 -4.65 0.09 -7.46
C VAL A 74 -4.30 -1.35 -7.81
N GLY A 75 -4.77 -2.30 -7.00
CA GLY A 75 -4.46 -3.72 -7.11
C GLY A 75 -3.24 -4.19 -6.30
N THR A 76 -2.38 -3.28 -5.80
CA THR A 76 -1.29 -3.67 -4.90
C THR A 76 -1.86 -4.21 -3.60
N ILE A 77 -1.39 -5.39 -3.20
CA ILE A 77 -1.72 -5.99 -1.90
C ILE A 77 -0.90 -5.28 -0.83
N VAL A 78 -1.57 -4.71 0.17
CA VAL A 78 -0.93 -4.04 1.29
C VAL A 78 -1.32 -4.74 2.59
N SER A 79 -0.40 -4.73 3.55
CA SER A 79 -0.65 -5.14 4.93
C SER A 79 -0.55 -3.94 5.84
N VAL A 80 -1.52 -3.75 6.73
CA VAL A 80 -1.52 -2.67 7.71
C VAL A 80 -1.52 -3.26 9.10
N VAL A 81 -0.52 -2.91 9.90
CA VAL A 81 -0.37 -3.37 11.28
C VAL A 81 -0.60 -2.20 12.24
N ASN A 82 -1.34 -2.44 13.32
CA ASN A 82 -1.45 -1.50 14.42
C ASN A 82 -0.22 -1.63 15.32
N LEU A 83 0.62 -0.60 15.34
CA LEU A 83 1.87 -0.54 16.10
C LEU A 83 1.65 -0.55 17.63
N LEU A 84 0.45 -0.24 18.12
CA LEU A 84 0.14 -0.27 19.55
C LEU A 84 -0.27 -1.67 20.03
N THR A 85 -0.92 -2.46 19.17
CA THR A 85 -1.44 -3.78 19.54
C THR A 85 -0.69 -4.93 18.90
N GLY A 86 0.12 -4.68 17.87
CA GLY A 86 0.78 -5.69 17.04
C GLY A 86 -0.15 -6.43 16.07
N ASN A 87 -1.45 -6.14 16.09
CA ASN A 87 -2.44 -6.86 15.29
C ASN A 87 -2.53 -6.31 13.86
N VAL A 88 -2.82 -7.21 12.91
CA VAL A 88 -3.14 -6.82 11.53
C VAL A 88 -4.48 -6.10 11.51
N ALA A 89 -4.45 -4.83 11.13
CA ALA A 89 -5.62 -3.97 10.99
C ALA A 89 -6.25 -4.05 9.60
N PHE A 90 -5.50 -4.46 8.58
CA PHE A 90 -6.01 -4.73 7.22
C PHE A 90 -4.99 -5.55 6.43
N ASN A 91 -5.46 -6.46 5.58
CA ASN A 91 -4.64 -7.11 4.56
C ASN A 91 -5.49 -7.30 3.30
N GLY A 92 -5.07 -6.71 2.19
CA GLY A 92 -5.80 -6.83 0.93
C GLY A 92 -5.38 -5.82 -0.14
N PRO A 93 -6.05 -5.87 -1.31
CA PRO A 93 -5.72 -5.00 -2.42
C PRO A 93 -6.25 -3.58 -2.23
N ILE A 94 -5.48 -2.58 -2.69
CA ILE A 94 -5.97 -1.22 -2.87
C ILE A 94 -7.03 -1.19 -3.98
N ARG A 95 -8.23 -0.70 -3.65
CA ARG A 95 -9.35 -0.59 -4.59
C ARG A 95 -9.38 0.75 -5.32
N GLU A 96 -9.07 1.82 -4.61
CA GLU A 96 -9.13 3.19 -5.10
C GLU A 96 -7.99 4.00 -4.48
N ARG A 97 -7.45 4.97 -5.24
CA ARG A 97 -6.38 5.87 -4.82
C ARG A 97 -6.81 7.31 -5.03
N TYR A 98 -6.67 8.13 -4.00
CA TYR A 98 -6.93 9.57 -4.05
C TYR A 98 -5.66 10.32 -3.66
N GLU A 99 -5.10 11.06 -4.60
CA GLU A 99 -4.02 12.00 -4.34
C GLU A 99 -4.59 13.40 -4.42
N ALA A 100 -4.63 14.10 -3.28
CA ALA A 100 -4.90 15.52 -3.32
C ALA A 100 -3.75 16.18 -4.10
N GLN A 101 -4.05 16.71 -5.29
CA GLN A 101 -3.09 17.49 -6.07
C GLN A 101 -2.49 18.57 -5.17
N LYS A 102 -1.16 18.60 -5.01
CA LYS A 102 -0.46 19.82 -4.58
C LYS A 102 -0.64 20.83 -5.71
N SER A 103 -1.78 21.53 -5.72
CA SER A 103 -2.01 22.62 -6.65
C SER A 103 -0.99 23.73 -6.34
N GLY A 104 0.07 23.77 -7.14
CA GLY A 104 0.91 24.96 -7.24
C GLY A 104 0.09 26.01 -7.99
N ARG A 105 -0.45 26.99 -7.27
CA ARG A 105 -0.90 28.25 -7.89
C ARG A 105 0.36 28.90 -8.45
N VAL A 106 0.56 28.83 -9.76
CA VAL A 106 1.48 29.73 -10.47
C VAL A 106 0.68 31.00 -10.71
N GLU A 107 0.93 32.03 -9.89
CA GLU A 107 0.58 33.38 -10.26
C GLU A 107 1.63 33.86 -11.27
N VAL A 108 1.19 34.28 -12.45
CA VAL A 108 1.97 35.04 -13.43
C VAL A 108 1.54 36.49 -13.34
#